data_AF-A0A2T5JQG1-F1
#
_entry.id   AF-A0A2T5JQG1-F1
#
_cell.length_a   1.000
_cell.length_b   1.000
_cell.length_c   1.000
_cell.angle_alpha   90.00
_cell.angle_beta   90.00
_cell.angle_gamma   90.00
#
_symmetry.space_group_name_H-M   'P 1'
#
loop_
_entity.id
_entity.type
_entity.pdbx_description
1 polymer ?
#
loop_
_entity_poly.entity_id
_entity_poly.type
_entity_poly.pdbx_seq_one_letter_code
_entity_poly.pdbx_strand_id
1 'polypeptide(L)' 'MKKRFSEEQIIGFLKEADAGMPVVELCHKHGFSDASY' A
#
# COMPACT_ATOMS: atom_id res chain seq x y z
N MET A 1 -17.04 5.84 10.67
CA MET A 1 -16.32 4.80 9.90
C MET A 1 -14.85 4.86 10.28
N LYS A 2 -14.25 3.76 10.77
CA LYS A 2 -12.81 3.73 11.09
C LYS A 2 -12.06 3.41 9.80
N LYS A 3 -11.16 4.30 9.34
CA LYS A 3 -10.29 4.02 8.19
C LYS A 3 -9.29 2.92 8.57
N ARG A 4 -9.02 1.99 7.65
CA ARG A 4 -8.07 0.87 7.85
C ARG A 4 -6.62 1.36 7.84
N PHE A 5 -6.33 2.38 7.05
CA PHE A 5 -5.02 3.01 6.91
C PHE A 5 -5.13 4.52 7.12
N SER A 6 -4.09 5.14 7.68
CA SER A 6 -3.95 6.59 7.72
C SER A 6 -3.57 7.15 6.34
N GLU A 7 -3.71 8.47 6.16
CA GLU A 7 -3.31 9.13 4.92
C GLU A 7 -1.79 9.05 4.72
N GLU A 8 -1.00 9.13 5.80
CA GLU A 8 0.46 8.97 5.71
C GLU A 8 0.85 7.55 5.26
N GLN A 9 0.13 6.52 5.71
CA GLN A 9 0.37 5.14 5.28
C GLN A 9 0.07 4.96 3.78
N ILE A 10 -1.05 5.51 3.30
CA ILE A 10 -1.43 5.47 1.88
C ILE A 10 -0.37 6.17 1.03
N ILE A 11 0.07 7.35 1.42
CA ILE A 11 1.14 8.09 0.73
C ILE A 11 2.45 7.27 0.73
N GLY A 12 2.76 6.58 1.82
CA GLY A 12 3.92 5.69 1.92
C GLY A 12 3.86 4.55 0.91
N PHE A 13 2.71 3.87 0.80
CA PHE A 13 2.52 2.76 -0.14
C PHE A 13 2.71 3.21 -1.60
N LEU A 14 2.13 4.36 -1.97
CA LEU A 14 2.27 4.92 -3.32
C LEU A 14 3.74 5.25 -3.64
N LYS A 15 4.49 5.83 -2.70
CA LYS A 15 5.92 6.12 -2.89
C LYS A 15 6.77 4.86 -3.06
N GLU A 16 6.48 3.79 -2.32
CA GLU A 16 7.21 2.52 -2.48
C GLU A 16 7.01 1.91 -3.86
N ALA A 17 5.79 1.97 -4.40
CA ALA A 17 5.50 1.52 -5.75
C ALA A 17 6.10 2.43 -6.83
N ASP A 18 6.04 3.75 -6.66
CA ASP A 18 6.70 4.72 -7.56
C ASP A 18 8.22 4.52 -7.58
N ALA A 19 8.82 4.10 -6.46
CA ALA A 19 10.23 3.71 -6.37
C ALA A 19 10.55 2.37 -7.05
N GLY A 20 9.55 1.69 -7.62
CA GLY A 20 9.71 0.45 -8.38
C GLY A 20 9.46 -0.83 -7.58
N MET A 21 8.92 -0.76 -6.35
CA MET A 21 8.53 -1.97 -5.63
C MET A 21 7.37 -2.66 -6.37
N PRO A 22 7.47 -3.97 -6.67
CA PRO A 22 6.35 -4.71 -7.25
C PRO A 22 5.13 -4.67 -6.33
N VAL A 23 3.95 -4.37 -6.90
CA VAL A 23 2.69 -4.26 -6.15
C VAL A 23 2.38 -5.52 -5.35
N VAL A 24 2.71 -6.70 -5.87
CA VAL A 24 2.53 -7.98 -5.17
C VAL A 24 3.35 -8.04 -3.87
N GLU A 25 4.60 -7.56 -3.90
CA GLU A 25 5.44 -7.52 -2.71
C GLU A 25 4.93 -6.48 -1.70
N LEU A 26 4.50 -5.32 -2.20
CA LEU A 26 3.90 -4.26 -1.39
C LEU A 26 2.64 -4.75 -0.67
N CYS A 27 1.74 -5.44 -1.39
CA CYS A 27 0.53 -6.07 -0.89
C CYS A 27 0.84 -7.10 0.21
N HIS A 28 1.81 -7.99 -0.03
CA HIS A 28 2.25 -8.98 0.96
C HIS A 28 2.86 -8.33 2.21
N LYS A 29 3.65 -7.27 2.04
CA LYS A 29 4.32 -6.55 3.13
C LYS A 29 3.33 -5.82 4.04
N HIS A 30 2.30 -5.21 3.47
CA HIS A 30 1.37 -4.32 4.19
C HIS A 30 -0.02 -4.94 4.44
N GLY A 31 -0.25 -6.17 3.98
CA GLY A 31 -1.44 -6.96 4.32
C GLY A 31 -2.71 -6.49 3.62
N PHE A 32 -2.60 -6.05 2.37
CA PHE A 32 -3.74 -5.75 1.49
C PHE A 32 -3.65 -6.54 0.18
N SER A 33 -4.77 -6.70 -0.51
CA SER A 33 -4.81 -7.37 -1.82
C SER A 33 -4.47 -6.41 -2.95
N ASP A 34 -4.04 -6.93 -4.09
CA ASP A 34 -3.84 -6.14 -5.31
C ASP A 34 -5.12 -5.39 -5.73
N ALA A 35 -6.29 -6.00 -5.55
CA ALA A 35 -7.58 -5.35 -5.82
C ALA A 35 -7.88 -4.14 -4.91
N SER A 36 -7.12 -3.95 -3.82
CA SER A 36 -7.22 -2.82 -2.90
C SER A 36 -6.09 -1.81 -3.06
N TYR A 37 -5.11 -2.10 -3.93
CA TYR A 37 -4.01 -1.22 -4.27
C TYR A 37 -4.44 -0.28 -5.40
#